data_AF-A0A7X6NVP1-F1
#
_entry.id   AF-A0A7X6NVP1-F1
#
_cell.length_a   1.000
_cell.length_b   1.000
_cell.length_c   1.000
_cell.angle_alpha   90.00
_cell.angle_beta   90.00
_cell.angle_gamma   90.00
#
_symmetry.space_group_name_H-M   'P 1'
#
loop_
_entity.id
_entity.type
_entity.pdbx_description
1 polymer ?
#
loop_
_entity_poly.entity_id
_entity_poly.type
_entity_poly.pdbx_seq_one_letter_code
_entity_poly.pdbx_strand_id
1 'polypeptide(L)'
;MKLNNKGWGYGQMFLLMGILIVALIVVWALSYQLHYQLAKINIGSGRTYYLNLENELKKAGKEYLVKHGYDCHYMECKIYYFEVKKAGLMAEMLDEKSKFECEGYIKSIEDQIEPYIKCDNYTTEGYRQ
;
A
#
# COMPACT_ATOMS: atom_id res chain seq x y z
N MET A 1 -41.46 44.89 5.07
CA MET A 1 -41.43 43.48 4.65
C MET A 1 -41.97 42.61 5.77
N LYS A 2 -43.10 41.92 5.58
CA LYS A 2 -43.63 40.94 6.55
C LYS A 2 -42.91 39.61 6.32
N LEU A 3 -42.02 39.22 7.23
CA LEU A 3 -41.40 37.90 7.24
C LEU A 3 -42.40 36.90 7.83
N ASN A 4 -42.92 36.01 6.98
CA ASN A 4 -43.84 34.94 7.35
C ASN A 4 -43.04 33.79 7.98
N ASN A 5 -42.85 33.84 9.30
CA ASN A 5 -42.18 32.76 10.05
C ASN A 5 -43.15 31.60 10.29
N LYS A 6 -43.42 30.81 9.25
CA LYS A 6 -43.98 29.45 9.44
C LYS A 6 -42.84 28.55 9.90
N GLY A 7 -42.73 28.38 11.22
CA GLY A 7 -41.83 27.38 11.81
C GLY A 7 -42.13 26.00 11.26
N TRP A 8 -41.09 25.19 11.08
CA TRP A 8 -41.23 23.81 10.67
C TRP A 8 -41.96 23.06 11.78
N GLY A 9 -43.08 22.41 11.45
CA GLY A 9 -43.89 21.73 12.46
C GLY A 9 -43.08 20.66 13.18
N TYR A 10 -43.30 20.48 14.49
CA TYR A 10 -42.55 19.54 15.34
C TYR A 10 -42.42 18.14 14.74
N GLY A 11 -43.41 17.67 13.97
CA GLY A 11 -43.34 16.38 13.26
C GLY A 11 -42.21 16.29 12.22
N GLN A 12 -41.92 17.36 11.49
CA GLN A 12 -40.78 17.41 10.55
C GLN A 12 -39.45 17.43 11.28
N MET A 13 -39.39 18.05 12.46
CA MET A 13 -38.19 18.12 13.29
C MET A 13 -37.81 16.73 13.84
N PHE A 14 -38.77 15.95 14.33
CA PHE A 14 -38.53 14.59 14.79
C PHE A 14 -38.12 13.63 13.67
N LEU A 15 -38.68 13.80 12.48
CA LEU A 15 -38.34 12.97 11.32
C LEU A 15 -36.87 13.17 10.90
N LEU A 16 -36.41 14.42 10.82
CA LEU A 16 -35.02 14.73 10.52
C LEU A 16 -34.05 14.25 11.61
N MET A 17 -34.44 14.40 12.87
CA MET A 17 -33.66 13.91 14.01
C MET A 17 -33.51 12.38 14.00
N GLY A 18 -34.56 11.65 13.64
CA GLY A 18 -34.50 10.19 13.46
C GLY A 18 -33.54 9.77 12.35
N ILE A 19 -33.60 10.42 11.19
CA ILE A 19 -32.68 10.15 10.07
C ILE A 19 -31.22 10.40 10.48
N LEU A 20 -30.97 11.49 11.21
CA LEU A 20 -29.63 11.87 11.66
C LEU A 20 -29.05 10.83 12.63
N ILE A 21 -29.86 10.31 13.55
CA ILE A 21 -29.44 9.26 14.48
C ILE A 21 -29.09 7.96 13.73
N VAL A 22 -29.90 7.55 12.76
CA VAL A 22 -29.62 6.36 11.94
C VAL A 22 -28.31 6.53 11.16
N ALA A 23 -28.08 7.70 10.56
CA ALA A 23 -26.84 8.00 9.86
C ALA A 23 -25.61 7.91 10.80
N LEU A 24 -25.72 8.43 12.03
CA LEU A 24 -24.65 8.34 13.02
C LEU A 24 -24.36 6.89 13.45
N ILE A 25 -25.39 6.06 13.61
CA ILE A 25 -25.21 4.63 13.94
C ILE A 25 -24.48 3.90 12.81
N VAL A 26 -24.82 4.20 11.54
CA VAL A 26 -24.13 3.62 10.38
C VAL A 26 -22.66 4.04 10.34
N VAL A 27 -22.38 5.34 10.53
CA VAL A 27 -20.99 5.85 10.57
C VAL A 27 -20.19 5.20 11.70
N TRP A 28 -20.80 5.05 12.87
CA TRP A 28 -20.16 4.39 14.02
C TRP A 28 -19.85 2.92 13.74
N ALA A 29 -20.80 2.17 13.18
CA ALA A 29 -20.61 0.75 12.83
C ALA A 29 -19.50 0.56 11.79
N LEU A 30 -19.48 1.39 10.74
CA LEU A 30 -18.44 1.39 9.72
C LEU A 30 -17.06 1.74 10.32
N SER A 31 -17.01 2.72 11.22
CA SER A 31 -15.77 3.12 11.90
C SER A 31 -15.24 2.01 12.81
N TYR A 32 -16.12 1.32 13.52
CA TYR A 32 -15.76 0.19 14.38
C TYR A 32 -15.22 -1.00 13.57
N GLN A 33 -15.89 -1.34 12.46
CA GLN A 33 -15.44 -2.39 11.54
C GLN A 33 -14.09 -2.06 10.92
N LEU A 34 -13.86 -0.78 10.55
CA LEU A 34 -12.59 -0.32 10.02
C LEU A 34 -11.48 -0.42 11.07
N HIS A 35 -11.72 -0.01 12.31
CA HIS A 35 -10.74 -0.12 13.40
C HIS A 35 -10.38 -1.58 13.70
N TYR A 36 -11.35 -2.49 13.67
CA TYR A 36 -11.12 -3.92 13.87
C TYR A 36 -10.25 -4.52 12.75
N GLN A 37 -10.52 -4.14 11.49
CA GLN A 37 -9.71 -4.55 10.34
C GLN A 37 -8.28 -3.99 10.45
N LEU A 38 -8.12 -2.71 10.81
CA LEU A 38 -6.82 -2.07 11.00
C LEU A 38 -6.03 -2.66 12.17
N ALA A 39 -6.69 -3.00 13.28
CA ALA A 39 -6.06 -3.67 14.41
C ALA A 39 -5.55 -5.08 14.03
N LYS A 40 -6.31 -5.80 13.18
CA LYS A 40 -5.88 -7.10 12.64
C LYS A 40 -4.71 -6.96 11.66
N ILE A 41 -4.66 -5.89 10.88
CA ILE A 41 -3.51 -5.55 10.00
C ILE A 41 -2.26 -5.24 10.85
N ASN A 42 -2.41 -4.55 11.99
CA ASN A 42 -1.28 -4.18 12.85
C ASN A 42 -0.57 -5.37 13.54
N ILE A 43 -1.24 -6.51 13.70
CA ILE A 43 -0.60 -7.73 14.24
C ILE A 43 0.23 -8.46 13.16
N GLY A 44 0.08 -8.09 11.88
CA GLY A 44 0.88 -8.56 10.75
C GLY A 44 1.74 -7.49 10.06
N SER A 45 1.85 -6.28 10.64
CA SER A 45 2.32 -5.06 9.95
C SER A 45 3.70 -5.22 9.33
N GLY A 46 4.65 -5.84 10.04
CA GLY A 46 6.01 -6.00 9.52
C GLY A 46 6.06 -6.88 8.27
N ARG A 47 5.31 -7.99 8.24
CA ARG A 47 5.29 -8.87 7.06
C ARG A 47 4.61 -8.20 5.87
N THR A 48 3.52 -7.47 6.11
CA THR A 48 2.82 -6.71 5.08
C THR A 48 3.68 -5.55 4.56
N TYR A 49 4.47 -4.90 5.41
CA TYR A 49 5.38 -3.83 5.04
C TYR A 49 6.43 -4.31 4.02
N TYR A 50 7.18 -5.37 4.36
CA TYR A 50 8.21 -5.88 3.46
C TYR A 50 7.64 -6.48 2.17
N LEU A 51 6.47 -7.12 2.26
CA LEU A 51 5.77 -7.61 1.07
C LEU A 51 5.34 -6.46 0.13
N ASN A 52 4.98 -5.30 0.68
CA ASN A 52 4.70 -4.12 -0.13
C ASN A 52 5.98 -3.60 -0.81
N LEU A 53 7.10 -3.52 -0.09
CA LEU A 53 8.39 -3.15 -0.68
C LEU A 53 8.80 -4.10 -1.82
N GLU A 54 8.62 -5.41 -1.62
CA GLU A 54 8.89 -6.43 -2.65
C GLU A 54 8.00 -6.21 -3.90
N ASN A 55 6.71 -5.96 -3.71
CA ASN A 55 5.79 -5.71 -4.81
C ASN A 55 6.10 -4.40 -5.56
N GLU A 56 6.48 -3.34 -4.84
CA GLU A 56 6.89 -2.08 -5.46
C GLU A 56 8.17 -2.26 -6.26
N LEU A 57 9.17 -2.94 -5.70
CA LEU A 57 10.42 -3.26 -6.39
C LEU A 57 10.13 -4.09 -7.65
N LYS A 58 9.30 -5.14 -7.55
CA LYS A 58 8.86 -5.96 -8.69
C LYS A 58 8.22 -5.12 -9.80
N LYS A 59 7.32 -4.20 -9.45
CA LYS A 59 6.65 -3.33 -10.41
C LYS A 59 7.65 -2.39 -11.09
N ALA A 60 8.50 -1.73 -10.30
CA ALA A 60 9.50 -0.80 -10.80
C ALA A 60 10.56 -1.49 -11.67
N GLY A 61 10.96 -2.72 -11.34
CA GLY A 61 11.85 -3.51 -12.18
C GLY A 61 11.24 -3.96 -13.49
N LYS A 62 9.96 -4.35 -13.48
CA LYS A 62 9.24 -4.64 -14.72
C LYS A 62 9.24 -3.42 -15.64
N GLU A 63 8.98 -2.24 -15.08
CA GLU A 63 9.04 -0.99 -15.82
C GLU A 63 10.46 -0.68 -16.32
N TYR A 64 11.48 -0.93 -15.51
CA TYR A 64 12.88 -0.77 -15.89
C TYR A 64 13.26 -1.67 -17.08
N LEU A 65 12.91 -2.96 -17.02
CA LEU A 65 13.15 -3.92 -18.10
C LEU A 65 12.53 -3.45 -19.42
N VAL A 66 11.26 -3.04 -19.37
CA VAL A 66 10.53 -2.55 -20.55
C VAL A 66 11.14 -1.25 -21.08
N LYS A 67 11.46 -0.30 -20.21
CA LYS A 67 12.01 1.01 -20.58
C LYS A 67 13.40 0.90 -21.22
N HIS A 68 14.20 -0.06 -20.78
CA HIS A 68 15.56 -0.28 -21.27
C HIS A 68 15.67 -1.39 -22.34
N GLY A 69 14.58 -2.06 -22.69
CA GLY A 69 14.54 -3.07 -23.75
C GLY A 69 15.29 -4.36 -23.41
N TYR A 70 15.36 -4.74 -22.13
CA TYR A 70 15.95 -6.01 -21.72
C TYR A 70 15.01 -7.17 -22.07
N ASP A 71 15.54 -8.16 -22.79
CA ASP A 71 14.86 -9.42 -23.05
C ASP A 71 15.48 -10.53 -22.18
N CYS A 72 14.74 -10.89 -21.12
CA CYS A 72 15.15 -11.88 -20.12
C CYS A 72 14.47 -13.24 -20.34
N HIS A 73 13.91 -13.46 -21.53
CA HIS A 73 13.18 -14.69 -21.84
C HIS A 73 14.13 -15.90 -21.91
N TYR A 74 15.34 -15.71 -22.46
CA TYR A 74 16.34 -16.78 -22.65
C TYR A 74 17.53 -16.70 -21.67
N MET A 75 17.64 -15.63 -20.89
CA MET A 75 18.75 -15.41 -19.97
C MET A 75 18.27 -14.74 -18.70
N GLU A 76 18.82 -15.17 -17.56
CA GLU A 76 18.57 -14.52 -16.28
C GLU A 76 19.08 -13.08 -16.30
N CYS A 77 18.16 -12.14 -16.08
CA CYS A 77 18.50 -10.75 -15.80
C CYS A 77 18.48 -10.52 -14.29
N LYS A 78 19.54 -9.90 -13.79
CA LYS A 78 19.63 -9.42 -12.42
C LYS A 78 19.78 -7.91 -12.43
N ILE A 79 18.77 -7.19 -11.94
CA ILE A 79 18.75 -5.73 -11.85
C ILE A 79 18.78 -5.31 -10.40
N TYR A 80 19.71 -4.44 -10.03
CA TYR A 80 19.82 -3.99 -8.65
C TYR A 80 18.86 -2.84 -8.37
N TYR A 81 18.33 -2.81 -7.15
CA TYR A 81 17.46 -1.74 -6.65
C TYR A 81 18.05 -0.35 -6.92
N PHE A 82 19.36 -0.18 -6.73
CA PHE A 82 20.05 1.08 -6.97
C PHE A 82 19.87 1.60 -8.41
N GLU A 83 19.84 0.71 -9.40
CA GLU A 83 19.64 1.08 -10.81
C GLU A 83 18.22 1.57 -11.06
N VAL A 84 17.24 0.88 -10.48
CA VAL A 84 15.82 1.24 -10.54
C VAL A 84 15.56 2.58 -9.84
N LYS A 85 16.17 2.80 -8.67
CA LYS A 85 16.13 4.07 -7.93
C LYS A 85 16.73 5.20 -8.76
N LYS A 86 17.92 4.99 -9.35
CA LYS A 86 18.60 5.98 -10.19
C LYS A 86 17.80 6.33 -11.45
N ALA A 87 17.03 5.39 -11.99
CA ALA A 87 16.12 5.63 -13.10
C ALA A 87 14.84 6.39 -12.72
N GLY A 88 14.64 6.71 -11.43
CA GLY A 88 13.49 7.45 -10.90
C GLY A 88 12.19 6.63 -10.86
N LEU A 89 12.29 5.30 -10.90
CA LEU A 89 11.12 4.40 -10.97
C LEU A 89 10.61 3.96 -9.60
N MET A 90 11.36 4.25 -8.54
CA MET A 90 11.01 3.88 -7.17
C MET A 90 11.62 4.87 -6.17
N ALA A 91 10.93 5.03 -5.04
CA ALA A 91 11.42 5.78 -3.88
C ALA A 91 12.44 4.98 -3.05
N GLU A 92 12.85 5.55 -1.92
CA GLU A 92 13.78 4.89 -0.98
C GLU A 92 13.12 3.69 -0.29
N MET A 93 13.76 2.53 -0.35
CA MET A 93 13.39 1.37 0.45
C MET A 93 14.08 1.48 1.80
N LEU A 94 13.33 1.75 2.86
CA LEU A 94 13.86 1.86 4.21
C LEU A 94 13.39 0.69 5.07
N ASP A 95 14.21 0.25 6.02
CA ASP A 95 13.78 -0.72 7.03
C ASP A 95 12.70 -0.09 7.92
N GLU A 96 11.67 -0.87 8.28
CA GLU A 96 10.55 -0.36 9.06
C GLU A 96 11.01 0.18 10.43
N LYS A 97 12.00 -0.47 11.05
CA LYS A 97 12.45 -0.20 12.43
C LYS A 97 13.71 0.63 12.47
N SER A 98 14.76 0.24 11.74
CA SER A 98 16.06 0.92 11.80
C SER A 98 16.11 2.18 10.96
N LYS A 99 15.20 2.31 9.98
CA LYS A 99 15.18 3.39 8.97
C LYS A 99 16.43 3.44 8.10
N PHE A 100 17.27 2.42 8.13
CA PHE A 100 18.39 2.28 7.19
C PHE A 100 17.89 1.80 5.83
N GLU A 101 18.62 2.19 4.79
CA GLU A 101 18.26 1.81 3.42
C GLU A 101 18.47 0.31 3.20
N CYS A 102 17.47 -0.33 2.60
CA CYS A 102 17.51 -1.74 2.26
C CYS A 102 18.28 -1.97 0.95
N GLU A 103 18.93 -3.11 0.87
CA GLU A 103 19.52 -3.62 -0.37
C GLU A 103 18.49 -4.47 -1.11
N GLY A 104 18.54 -4.49 -2.44
CA GLY A 104 17.62 -5.31 -3.21
C GLY A 104 18.04 -5.53 -4.64
N TYR A 105 17.48 -6.56 -5.25
CA TYR A 105 17.58 -6.81 -6.68
C TYR A 105 16.35 -7.56 -7.17
N ILE A 106 16.23 -7.65 -8.48
CA ILE A 106 15.16 -8.33 -9.17
C ILE A 106 15.78 -9.34 -10.10
N LYS A 107 15.29 -10.56 -10.03
CA LYS A 107 15.66 -11.66 -10.92
C LYS A 107 14.53 -11.87 -11.91
N SER A 108 14.85 -11.88 -13.20
CA SER A 108 13.88 -12.20 -14.24
C SER A 108 14.38 -13.31 -15.15
N ILE A 109 13.57 -14.36 -15.28
CA ILE A 109 13.79 -15.56 -16.10
C ILE A 109 12.44 -15.97 -16.68
N GLU A 110 12.36 -16.28 -17.98
CA GLU A 110 11.13 -16.80 -18.61
C GLU A 110 9.88 -15.95 -18.29
N ASP A 111 10.01 -14.62 -18.35
CA ASP A 111 8.96 -13.64 -18.02
C ASP A 111 8.47 -13.65 -16.55
N GLN A 112 9.02 -14.51 -15.70
CA GLN A 112 8.85 -14.43 -14.26
C GLN A 112 9.76 -13.35 -13.70
N ILE A 113 9.23 -12.56 -12.76
CA ILE A 113 9.94 -11.47 -12.10
C ILE A 113 9.80 -11.67 -10.61
N GLU A 114 10.94 -11.86 -9.96
CA GLU A 114 11.04 -12.12 -8.53
C GLU A 114 11.86 -11.02 -7.85
N PRO A 115 11.27 -10.28 -6.91
CA PRO A 115 11.98 -9.30 -6.10
C PRO A 115 12.68 -9.97 -4.92
N TYR A 116 13.88 -9.48 -4.61
CA TYR A 116 14.68 -9.93 -3.47
C TYR A 116 15.16 -8.71 -2.71
N ILE A 117 14.82 -8.63 -1.42
CA ILE A 117 15.14 -7.51 -0.53
C ILE A 117 15.87 -8.02 0.71
N LYS A 118 16.83 -7.22 1.18
CA LYS A 118 17.56 -7.41 2.42
C LYS A 118 17.61 -6.09 3.17
N CYS A 119 16.89 -6.03 4.28
CA CYS A 119 16.91 -4.98 5.28
C CYS A 119 17.54 -5.52 6.58
N ASP A 120 17.69 -4.68 7.61
CA ASP A 120 18.22 -5.12 8.90
C ASP A 120 17.31 -6.15 9.60
N ASN A 121 15.99 -5.95 9.50
CA ASN A 121 14.99 -6.77 10.19
C ASN A 121 14.25 -7.73 9.25
N TYR A 122 14.67 -7.83 7.99
CA TYR A 122 13.99 -8.66 7.00
C TYR A 122 14.94 -9.09 5.88
N THR A 123 14.79 -10.32 5.41
CA THR A 123 15.47 -10.81 4.22
C THR A 123 14.51 -11.73 3.47
N THR A 124 14.31 -11.47 2.19
CA THR A 124 13.55 -12.34 1.30
C THR A 124 14.19 -13.72 1.26
N GLU A 125 13.39 -14.76 1.32
CA GLU A 125 13.87 -16.13 1.16
C GLU A 125 14.54 -16.29 -0.21
N GLY A 126 15.75 -16.84 -0.25
CA GLY A 126 16.50 -17.00 -1.50
C GLY A 126 17.36 -15.79 -1.92
N TYR A 127 17.46 -14.71 -1.13
CA TYR A 127 18.26 -13.50 -1.46
C TYR A 127 19.75 -13.74 -1.83
N ARG A 128 20.34 -14.89 -1.47
CA ARG A 128 21.75 -15.21 -1.79
C ARG A 128 21.90 -16.28 -2.87
N GLN A 129 20.82 -16.65 -3.56
CA GLN A 129 20.82 -17.61 -4.66
C GLN A 129 20.91 -16.87 -6.00
#